data_AF-A0A2V7N2B5-F1
#
_entry.id   AF-A0A2V7N2B5-F1
#
_cell.length_a   1.000
_cell.length_b   1.000
_cell.length_c   1.000
_cell.angle_alpha   90.00
_cell.angle_beta   90.00
_cell.angle_gamma   90.00
#
_symmetry.space_group_name_H-M   'P 1'
#
loop_
_entity.id
_entity.type
_entity.pdbx_description
1 polymer ?
#
loop_
_entity_poly.entity_id
_entity_poly.type
_entity_poly.pdbx_seq_one_letter_code
_entity_poly.pdbx_strand_id
1 'polypeptide(L)'
;MTTVRALYGAALVLGVLALWLRLGRSPLPQAAAAPLPLRTAGRPTTTPEGATAAPGYEAIVAANIFSQTRTAPPVRFAPAGRAARGTASPSRRPALTLYGITVGPQGAVALIDGDPKIPGAEIYRVGDAVAGARLVAITDSTVTLAQPSGPLILRLPSGDRKKP
;
A
#
# COMPACT_ATOMS: atom_id res chain seq x y z
N MET A 1 66.83 20.40 5.94
CA MET A 1 66.93 19.24 5.01
C MET A 1 65.92 18.12 5.29
N THR A 2 65.31 18.04 6.47
CA THR A 2 64.33 17.01 6.85
C THR A 2 62.97 17.15 6.16
N THR A 3 62.49 18.37 5.97
CA THR A 3 61.22 18.68 5.28
C THR A 3 61.24 18.29 3.80
N VAL A 4 62.35 18.57 3.11
CA VAL A 4 62.53 18.20 1.70
C VAL A 4 62.49 16.66 1.52
N ARG A 5 63.14 15.92 2.43
CA ARG A 5 63.10 14.44 2.43
C ARG A 5 61.70 13.89 2.68
N ALA A 6 60.92 14.52 3.58
CA ALA A 6 59.55 14.13 3.84
C ALA A 6 58.62 14.34 2.62
N LEU A 7 58.83 15.44 1.87
CA LEU A 7 58.07 15.71 0.65
C LEU A 7 58.35 14.69 -0.45
N TYR A 8 59.61 14.31 -0.66
CA TYR A 8 59.96 13.25 -1.63
C TYR A 8 59.40 11.88 -1.21
N GLY A 9 59.39 11.57 0.09
CA GLY A 9 58.75 10.36 0.61
C GLY A 9 57.25 10.31 0.30
N ALA A 10 56.53 11.42 0.56
CA ALA A 10 55.10 11.51 0.28
C ALA A 10 54.79 11.40 -1.23
N ALA A 11 55.59 12.06 -2.08
CA ALA A 11 55.44 11.98 -3.52
C ALA A 11 55.64 10.55 -4.07
N LEU A 12 56.62 9.82 -3.53
CA LEU A 12 56.89 8.44 -3.92
C LEU A 12 55.74 7.51 -3.53
N VAL A 13 55.21 7.65 -2.30
CA VAL A 13 54.06 6.85 -1.83
C VAL A 13 52.83 7.11 -2.70
N LEU A 14 52.52 8.38 -2.99
CA LEU A 14 51.38 8.73 -3.85
C LEU A 14 51.56 8.21 -5.29
N GLY A 15 52.77 8.27 -5.83
CA GLY A 15 53.09 7.74 -7.15
C GLY A 15 52.89 6.22 -7.23
N VAL A 16 53.37 5.48 -6.23
CA VAL A 16 53.17 4.03 -6.16
C VAL A 16 51.69 3.68 -6.01
N LEU A 17 50.95 4.40 -5.17
CA LEU A 17 49.51 4.17 -4.98
C LEU A 17 48.72 4.41 -6.28
N ALA A 18 49.03 5.49 -7.00
CA ALA A 18 48.39 5.80 -8.27
C ALA A 18 48.68 4.74 -9.34
N LEU A 19 49.92 4.24 -9.39
CA LEU A 19 50.31 3.17 -10.31
C LEU A 19 49.56 1.87 -9.98
N TRP A 20 49.45 1.53 -8.70
CA TRP A 20 48.73 0.33 -8.25
C TRP A 20 47.24 0.40 -8.61
N LEU A 21 46.58 1.53 -8.39
CA LEU A 21 45.19 1.77 -8.79
C LEU A 21 44.98 1.69 -10.30
N ARG A 22 45.98 2.09 -11.10
CA ARG A 22 45.89 2.01 -12.56
C ARG A 22 46.03 0.58 -13.07
N LEU A 23 46.93 -0.21 -12.50
CA LEU A 23 47.13 -1.61 -12.88
C LEU A 23 46.02 -2.53 -12.35
N GLY A 24 45.42 -2.21 -11.20
CA GLY A 24 44.33 -2.99 -10.60
C GLY A 24 42.96 -2.80 -11.27
N ARG A 25 42.81 -1.86 -12.21
CA ARG A 25 41.57 -1.71 -13.00
C ARG A 25 41.50 -2.84 -14.03
N SER A 26 40.93 -3.96 -13.61
CA SER A 26 40.51 -5.07 -14.46
C SER A 26 39.67 -4.56 -15.64
N PRO A 27 39.91 -5.03 -16.89
CA PRO A 27 39.06 -4.67 -18.01
C PRO A 27 37.64 -5.16 -17.76
N LEU A 28 36.66 -4.27 -17.88
CA LEU A 28 35.25 -4.63 -17.78
C LEU A 28 34.92 -5.63 -18.90
N PRO A 29 34.19 -6.73 -18.62
CA PRO A 29 33.79 -7.67 -19.66
C PRO A 29 32.85 -6.96 -20.65
N GLN A 30 33.32 -6.75 -21.88
CA GLN A 30 32.47 -6.31 -22.98
C GLN A 30 31.54 -7.46 -23.36
N ALA A 31 30.27 -7.35 -23.00
CA ALA A 31 29.23 -8.25 -23.50
C ALA A 31 29.02 -7.97 -25.00
N ALA A 32 29.41 -8.91 -25.86
CA ALA A 32 29.10 -8.86 -27.28
C ALA A 32 27.58 -8.94 -27.47
N ALA A 33 26.97 -7.88 -28.02
CA ALA A 33 25.55 -7.88 -28.34
C ALA A 33 25.29 -8.77 -29.55
N ALA A 34 24.81 -9.99 -29.32
CA ALA A 34 24.29 -10.85 -30.37
C ALA A 34 22.90 -10.34 -30.80
N PRO A 35 22.61 -10.18 -32.11
CA PRO A 35 21.28 -9.78 -32.55
C PRO A 35 20.28 -10.94 -32.35
N LEU A 36 19.19 -10.66 -31.65
CA LEU A 36 18.08 -11.60 -31.42
C LEU A 36 17.20 -11.69 -32.68
N PRO A 37 16.74 -12.88 -33.09
CA PRO A 37 15.84 -13.02 -34.23
C PRO A 37 14.45 -12.49 -33.87
N LEU A 38 13.95 -11.54 -34.66
CA LEU A 38 12.58 -11.05 -34.56
C LEU A 38 11.61 -12.09 -35.15
N ARG A 39 10.70 -12.61 -34.32
CA ARG A 39 9.63 -13.53 -34.73
C ARG A 39 8.48 -12.70 -35.31
N THR A 40 8.17 -12.88 -36.59
CA THR A 40 7.06 -12.21 -37.26
C THR A 40 5.73 -12.61 -36.62
N ALA A 41 4.99 -11.63 -36.08
CA ALA A 41 3.66 -11.87 -35.49
C ALA A 41 2.66 -12.23 -36.60
N GLY A 42 2.01 -13.39 -36.46
CA GLY A 42 0.92 -13.83 -37.33
C GLY A 42 -0.31 -12.93 -37.18
N ARG A 43 -0.97 -12.69 -38.31
CA ARG A 43 -2.18 -11.87 -38.47
C ARG A 43 -3.36 -12.41 -37.65
N PRO A 44 -4.08 -11.60 -36.85
CA PRO A 44 -5.27 -12.08 -36.15
C PRO A 44 -6.47 -12.19 -37.11
N THR A 45 -7.10 -13.36 -37.12
CA THR A 45 -8.42 -13.64 -37.70
C THR A 45 -9.49 -13.06 -36.79
N THR A 46 -10.42 -12.28 -37.35
CA THR A 46 -11.62 -11.81 -36.68
C THR A 46 -12.56 -12.97 -36.36
N THR A 47 -13.09 -13.04 -35.14
CA THR A 47 -14.19 -13.95 -34.73
C THR A 47 -15.24 -13.13 -33.98
N PRO A 48 -16.56 -13.41 -34.15
CA PRO A 48 -17.62 -12.47 -33.82
C PRO A 48 -17.90 -12.29 -32.33
N GLU A 49 -18.42 -11.11 -32.07
CA GLU A 49 -19.11 -10.60 -30.89
C GLU A 49 -20.15 -11.59 -30.34
N GLY A 50 -20.11 -11.87 -29.03
CA GLY A 50 -21.26 -12.47 -28.33
C GLY A 50 -21.04 -13.69 -27.42
N ALA A 51 -19.81 -14.11 -27.12
CA ALA A 51 -19.58 -15.15 -26.11
C ALA A 51 -18.75 -14.59 -24.95
N THR A 52 -19.42 -14.25 -23.84
CA THR A 52 -18.76 -13.97 -22.55
C THR A 52 -18.20 -15.28 -22.00
N ALA A 53 -17.05 -15.69 -22.53
CA ALA A 53 -16.19 -16.65 -21.87
C ALA A 53 -15.58 -15.96 -20.64
N ALA A 54 -15.59 -16.65 -19.49
CA ALA A 54 -14.84 -16.24 -18.31
C ALA A 54 -13.42 -15.84 -18.74
N PRO A 55 -12.82 -14.76 -18.20
CA PRO A 55 -11.57 -14.22 -18.71
C PRO A 55 -10.46 -15.26 -18.51
N GLY A 56 -10.25 -16.06 -19.56
CA GLY A 56 -9.13 -16.98 -19.64
C GLY A 56 -7.84 -16.20 -19.71
N TYR A 57 -6.73 -16.89 -19.51
CA TYR A 57 -5.39 -16.30 -19.57
C TYR A 57 -5.16 -15.52 -20.88
N GLU A 58 -5.76 -16.00 -21.98
CA GLU A 58 -5.77 -15.37 -23.30
C GLU A 58 -6.33 -13.94 -23.31
N ALA A 59 -7.38 -13.64 -22.54
CA ALA A 59 -7.96 -12.29 -22.49
C ALA A 59 -7.02 -11.28 -21.81
N ILE A 60 -6.18 -11.73 -20.88
CA ILE A 60 -5.18 -10.89 -20.22
C ILE A 60 -4.01 -10.61 -21.17
N VAL A 61 -3.58 -11.62 -21.94
CA VAL A 61 -2.49 -11.49 -22.91
C VAL A 61 -2.92 -10.63 -24.12
N ALA A 62 -4.16 -10.78 -24.58
CA ALA A 62 -4.72 -9.98 -25.68
C ALA A 62 -4.96 -8.51 -25.30
N ALA A 63 -5.17 -8.21 -24.02
CA ALA A 63 -5.28 -6.84 -23.54
C ALA A 63 -3.89 -6.19 -23.53
N ASN A 64 -3.56 -5.46 -24.61
CA ASN A 64 -2.30 -4.73 -24.76
C ASN A 64 -1.91 -3.98 -23.48
N ILE A 65 -0.92 -4.54 -22.76
CA ILE A 65 -0.53 -4.09 -21.41
C ILE A 65 0.11 -2.70 -21.39
N PHE A 66 0.52 -2.18 -22.54
CA PHE A 66 1.19 -0.88 -22.70
C PHE A 66 0.27 0.24 -23.22
N SER A 67 -1.03 -0.03 -23.41
CA SER A 67 -1.96 1.01 -23.83
C SER A 67 -2.16 2.06 -22.74
N GLN A 68 -2.02 3.34 -23.10
CA GLN A 68 -2.24 4.48 -22.19
C GLN A 68 -3.71 4.69 -21.81
N THR A 69 -4.65 4.11 -22.57
CA THR A 69 -6.10 4.21 -22.31
C THR A 69 -6.66 2.99 -21.59
N ARG A 70 -5.80 2.14 -21.02
CA ARG A 70 -6.22 0.91 -20.35
C ARG A 70 -7.05 1.20 -19.11
N THR A 71 -8.27 0.65 -19.08
CA THR A 71 -9.12 0.59 -17.89
C THR A 71 -8.94 -0.76 -17.19
N ALA A 72 -8.80 -0.76 -15.87
CA ALA A 72 -8.64 -1.98 -15.09
C ALA A 72 -9.91 -2.86 -15.17
N PRO A 73 -9.78 -4.19 -15.36
CA PRO A 73 -10.93 -5.08 -15.29
C PRO A 73 -11.62 -5.02 -13.92
N PRO A 74 -12.96 -5.02 -13.87
CA PRO A 74 -13.71 -4.92 -12.62
C PRO A 74 -13.62 -6.18 -11.74
N VAL A 75 -13.13 -7.29 -12.29
CA VAL A 75 -13.04 -8.59 -11.63
C VAL A 75 -11.58 -9.02 -11.47
N ARG A 76 -11.26 -9.57 -10.29
CA ARG A 76 -9.95 -10.19 -10.06
C ARG A 76 -9.90 -11.55 -10.75
N PHE A 77 -8.80 -11.80 -11.47
CA PHE A 77 -8.54 -13.10 -12.09
C PHE A 77 -8.45 -14.19 -11.02
N ALA A 78 -9.23 -15.27 -11.19
CA ALA A 78 -9.17 -16.47 -10.36
C ALA A 78 -8.80 -17.66 -11.26
N PRO A 79 -7.64 -18.29 -11.05
CA PRO A 79 -7.25 -19.48 -11.80
C PRO A 79 -8.27 -20.62 -11.62
N ALA A 80 -8.46 -21.44 -12.65
CA ALA A 80 -9.29 -22.64 -12.56
C ALA A 80 -8.83 -23.51 -11.38
N GLY A 81 -9.78 -23.94 -10.54
CA GLY A 81 -9.51 -24.73 -9.32
C GLY A 81 -9.28 -23.92 -8.04
N ARG A 82 -9.29 -22.58 -8.09
CA ARG A 82 -9.25 -21.72 -6.89
C ARG A 82 -10.51 -20.85 -6.83
N ALA A 83 -11.31 -21.06 -5.78
CA ALA A 83 -12.49 -20.23 -5.54
C ALA A 83 -12.09 -18.75 -5.49
N ALA A 84 -12.73 -17.93 -6.34
CA ALA A 84 -12.56 -16.49 -6.30
C ALA A 84 -12.96 -16.00 -4.90
N ARG A 85 -12.01 -15.47 -4.13
CA ARG A 85 -12.33 -14.78 -2.88
C ARG A 85 -13.05 -13.50 -3.29
N GLY A 86 -14.38 -13.56 -3.28
CA GLY A 86 -15.25 -12.43 -3.57
C GLY A 86 -14.80 -11.25 -2.72
N THR A 87 -14.36 -10.19 -3.39
CA THR A 87 -14.16 -8.92 -2.71
C THR A 87 -15.55 -8.42 -2.38
N ALA A 88 -15.96 -8.61 -1.12
CA ALA A 88 -17.04 -7.82 -0.55
C ALA A 88 -16.72 -6.36 -0.90
N SER A 89 -17.62 -5.73 -1.65
CA SER A 89 -17.57 -4.29 -1.91
C SER A 89 -17.31 -3.59 -0.57
N PRO A 90 -16.33 -2.68 -0.44
CA PRO A 90 -16.14 -1.93 0.79
C PRO A 90 -17.44 -1.16 1.00
N SER A 91 -18.31 -1.71 1.85
CA SER A 91 -19.57 -1.10 2.19
C SER A 91 -19.20 0.27 2.74
N ARG A 92 -19.62 1.31 2.02
CA ARG A 92 -19.40 2.72 2.33
C ARG A 92 -20.07 3.05 3.65
N ARG A 93 -19.52 2.54 4.75
CA ARG A 93 -19.94 2.89 6.08
C ARG A 93 -19.40 4.27 6.40
N PRO A 94 -20.19 5.11 7.10
CA PRO A 94 -19.67 6.34 7.66
C PRO A 94 -18.39 6.03 8.45
N ALA A 95 -17.34 6.81 8.20
CA ALA A 95 -16.09 6.68 8.92
C ALA A 95 -16.30 7.19 10.35
N LEU A 96 -16.75 6.30 11.23
CA LEU A 96 -16.93 6.60 12.65
C LEU A 96 -15.57 6.92 13.27
N THR A 97 -15.46 8.10 13.87
CA THR A 97 -14.22 8.57 14.49
C THR A 97 -14.43 8.83 15.97
N LEU A 98 -13.62 8.17 16.82
CA LEU A 98 -13.65 8.36 18.27
C LEU A 98 -12.66 9.47 18.64
N TYR A 99 -13.17 10.57 19.19
CA TYR A 99 -12.37 11.74 19.58
C TYR A 99 -11.91 11.70 21.03
N GLY A 100 -12.75 11.16 21.92
CA GLY A 100 -12.50 11.24 23.34
C GLY A 100 -13.33 10.27 24.14
N ILE A 101 -12.86 9.97 25.34
CA ILE A 101 -13.62 9.27 26.37
C ILE A 101 -13.50 10.09 27.64
N THR A 102 -14.62 10.34 28.30
CA THR A 102 -14.67 11.03 29.59
C THR A 102 -15.40 10.16 30.59
N VAL A 103 -15.04 10.28 31.86
CA VAL A 103 -15.69 9.57 32.97
C VAL A 103 -16.27 10.61 33.91
N GLY A 104 -17.59 10.55 34.11
CA GLY A 104 -18.31 11.45 34.99
C GLY A 104 -19.08 10.70 36.09
N PRO A 105 -19.83 11.42 36.93
CA PRO A 105 -20.65 10.83 38.00
C PRO A 105 -21.72 9.86 37.49
N GLN A 106 -22.07 9.97 36.20
CA GLN A 106 -23.05 9.12 35.52
C GLN A 106 -22.40 8.00 34.68
N GLY A 107 -21.11 7.74 34.90
CA GLY A 107 -20.34 6.72 34.17
C GLY A 107 -19.52 7.26 33.01
N ALA A 108 -18.97 6.34 32.21
CA ALA A 108 -18.15 6.64 31.05
C ALA A 108 -18.99 7.11 29.86
N VAL A 109 -18.44 8.02 29.08
CA VAL A 109 -19.08 8.67 27.95
C VAL A 109 -18.08 8.85 26.81
N ALA A 110 -18.50 8.56 25.58
CA ALA A 110 -17.65 8.63 24.40
C ALA A 110 -18.02 9.82 23.52
N LEU A 111 -17.03 10.51 22.96
CA LEU A 111 -17.18 11.55 21.95
C LEU A 111 -16.94 10.94 20.58
N ILE A 112 -17.99 10.77 19.78
CA ILE A 112 -17.92 10.08 18.48
C ILE A 112 -18.51 10.97 17.40
N ASP A 113 -17.82 11.10 16.28
CA ASP A 113 -18.39 11.62 15.04
C ASP A 113 -18.98 10.46 14.24
N GLY A 114 -20.29 10.50 14.04
CA GLY A 114 -21.06 9.40 13.46
C GLY A 114 -22.35 9.79 12.75
N ASP A 115 -22.84 11.03 12.89
CA ASP A 115 -23.99 11.52 12.12
C ASP A 115 -23.53 12.41 10.95
N PRO A 116 -23.72 12.01 9.69
CA PRO A 116 -23.39 12.86 8.55
C PRO A 116 -24.21 14.15 8.47
N LYS A 117 -25.29 14.30 9.26
CA LYS A 117 -26.13 15.50 9.32
C LYS A 117 -25.63 16.54 10.32
N ILE A 118 -24.90 16.11 11.34
CA ILE A 118 -24.41 16.98 12.41
C ILE A 118 -22.88 16.94 12.38
N PRO A 119 -22.23 17.99 11.84
CA PRO A 119 -20.78 18.00 11.79
C PRO A 119 -20.21 18.10 13.20
N GLY A 120 -19.34 17.15 13.56
CA GLY A 120 -18.59 17.16 14.82
C GLY A 120 -18.86 15.96 15.71
N ALA A 121 -18.16 15.91 16.84
CA ALA A 121 -18.27 14.82 17.79
C ALA A 121 -19.47 15.02 18.73
N GLU A 122 -20.28 13.98 18.87
CA GLU A 122 -21.40 13.93 19.80
C GLU A 122 -21.10 13.03 20.99
N ILE A 123 -21.84 13.24 22.07
CA ILE A 123 -21.67 12.57 23.36
C ILE A 123 -22.60 11.35 23.41
N TYR A 124 -22.03 10.15 23.54
CA TYR A 124 -22.76 8.89 23.59
C TYR A 124 -22.42 8.06 24.84
N ARG A 125 -23.43 7.34 25.33
CA ARG A 125 -23.36 6.44 26.49
C ARG A 125 -23.60 4.99 26.06
N VAL A 126 -23.23 4.07 26.94
CA VAL A 126 -23.54 2.64 26.75
C VAL A 126 -25.05 2.47 26.60
N GLY A 127 -25.48 1.81 25.53
CA GLY A 127 -26.87 1.61 25.17
C GLY A 127 -27.35 2.47 23.99
N ASP A 128 -26.69 3.59 23.71
CA ASP A 128 -27.07 4.53 22.66
C ASP A 128 -26.82 3.97 21.26
N ALA A 129 -27.55 4.50 20.27
CA ALA A 129 -27.37 4.15 18.87
C ALA A 129 -26.52 5.21 18.14
N VAL A 130 -25.42 4.77 17.53
CA VAL A 130 -24.49 5.62 16.76
C VAL A 130 -24.40 5.05 15.35
N ALA A 131 -24.81 5.82 14.34
CA ALA A 131 -24.85 5.38 12.93
C ALA A 131 -25.54 4.01 12.70
N GLY A 132 -26.60 3.74 13.47
CA GLY A 132 -27.35 2.47 13.41
C GLY A 132 -26.68 1.29 14.13
N ALA A 133 -25.60 1.52 14.89
CA ALA A 133 -24.92 0.53 15.72
C ALA A 133 -25.12 0.84 17.20
N ARG A 134 -25.27 -0.18 18.05
CA ARG A 134 -25.50 0.04 19.49
C ARG A 134 -24.19 0.09 20.26
N LEU A 135 -24.00 1.10 21.10
CA LEU A 135 -22.83 1.19 21.98
C LEU A 135 -22.95 0.14 23.10
N VAL A 136 -21.99 -0.78 23.18
CA VAL A 136 -22.02 -1.90 24.15
C VAL A 136 -21.03 -1.70 25.28
N ALA A 137 -19.88 -1.10 24.99
CA ALA A 137 -18.85 -0.89 25.99
C ALA A 137 -18.05 0.38 25.70
N ILE A 138 -17.69 1.09 26.77
CA ILE A 138 -16.74 2.19 26.78
C ILE A 138 -15.64 1.79 27.76
N THR A 139 -14.40 1.77 27.30
CA THR A 139 -13.20 1.47 28.10
C THR A 139 -12.35 2.73 28.24
N ASP A 140 -11.11 2.60 28.71
CA ASP A 140 -10.16 3.71 28.82
C ASP A 140 -9.73 4.28 27.45
N SER A 141 -9.66 3.42 26.43
CA SER A 141 -9.05 3.73 25.14
C SER A 141 -9.88 3.29 23.94
N THR A 142 -10.92 2.50 24.17
CA THR A 142 -11.73 1.91 23.11
C THR A 142 -13.22 1.97 23.39
N VAL A 143 -14.00 1.98 22.31
CA VAL A 143 -15.45 1.90 22.33
C VAL A 143 -15.88 0.75 21.44
N THR A 144 -16.77 -0.11 21.95
CA THR A 144 -17.29 -1.26 21.21
C THR A 144 -18.74 -1.01 20.81
N LEU A 145 -19.01 -1.11 19.52
CA LEU A 145 -20.32 -0.98 18.89
C LEU A 145 -20.78 -2.35 18.40
N ALA A 146 -21.98 -2.78 18.78
CA ALA A 146 -22.64 -3.93 18.18
C ALA A 146 -23.24 -3.52 16.82
N GLN A 147 -22.76 -4.14 15.76
CA GLN A 147 -23.32 -4.02 14.42
C GLN A 147 -23.88 -5.37 13.96
N PRO A 148 -24.86 -5.37 13.04
CA PRO A 148 -25.38 -6.60 12.43
C PRO A 148 -24.28 -7.45 11.75
N SER A 149 -23.21 -6.80 11.30
CA SER A 149 -22.06 -7.46 10.65
C SER A 149 -21.01 -8.01 11.60
N GLY A 150 -21.16 -7.79 12.92
CA GLY A 150 -20.15 -8.11 13.93
C GLY A 150 -19.73 -6.88 14.75
N PRO A 151 -18.99 -7.08 15.85
CA PRO A 151 -18.56 -6.00 16.72
C PRO A 151 -17.58 -5.06 16.01
N LEU A 152 -17.82 -3.75 16.11
CA LEU A 152 -16.90 -2.70 15.66
C LEU A 152 -16.22 -2.08 16.87
N ILE A 153 -14.89 -2.07 16.87
CA ILE A 153 -14.08 -1.48 17.94
C ILE A 153 -13.46 -0.19 17.40
N LEU A 154 -13.86 0.94 17.98
CA LEU A 154 -13.22 2.23 17.76
C LEU A 154 -12.12 2.43 18.79
N ARG A 155 -10.97 2.94 18.35
CA ARG A 155 -9.83 3.24 19.21
C ARG A 155 -9.56 4.73 19.20
N LEU A 156 -9.20 5.29 20.35
CA LEU A 156 -8.69 6.65 20.41
C LEU A 156 -7.43 6.76 19.53
N PRO A 157 -7.29 7.82 18.74
CA PRO A 157 -6.04 8.12 18.06
C PRO A 157 -4.92 8.20 19.10
N SER A 158 -3.90 7.37 18.95
CA SER A 158 -2.67 7.52 19.73
C SER A 158 -2.11 8.89 19.40
N GLY A 159 -2.21 9.83 20.34
CA GLY A 159 -1.63 11.15 20.16
C GLY A 159 -0.14 10.99 19.90
N ASP A 160 0.30 11.38 18.71
CA ASP A 160 1.70 11.54 18.37
C ASP A 160 2.18 12.73 19.21
N ARG A 161 2.49 12.48 20.49
CA ARG A 161 3.02 13.49 21.40
C ARG A 161 4.36 13.87 20.84
N LYS A 162 4.38 14.93 20.03
CA LYS A 162 5.58 15.65 19.65
C LYS A 162 6.23 16.08 20.97
N LYS A 163 7.24 15.32 21.38
CA LYS A 163 7.99 15.56 22.62
C LYS A 163 8.61 16.96 22.49
N PRO A 164 8.43 17.86 23.48
CA PRO A 164 9.05 19.18 23.44
C PRO A 164 10.57 19.08 23.43
#